data_AF-A0A930BX93-F1
#
_entry.id   AF-A0A930BX93-F1
#
_cell.length_a   1.000
_cell.length_b   1.000
_cell.length_c   1.000
_cell.angle_alpha   90.00
_cell.angle_beta   90.00
_cell.angle_gamma   90.00
#
_symmetry.space_group_name_H-M   'P 1'
#
loop_
_entity.id
_entity.type
_entity.pdbx_description
1 polymer ?
#
loop_
_entity_poly.entity_id
_entity_poly.type
_entity_poly.pdbx_seq_one_letter_code
_entity_poly.pdbx_strand_id
1 'polypeptide(L)'
;MNQTRTPIRYALYSPDGKLIQHGTCHQETVENYRAMAGSNIFAEIPPNLVAARTWYDLAEQTPKAQTAFQFTQSASSAAVGQEVIISGLPAGTAMTIDGFTQLIEDGSAEITFERAGIYRVKLDHTQHLAKEIEIEIYG
;
A
#
# COMPACT_ATOMS: atom_id res chain seq x y z
N MET A 1 35.39 11.39 -28.28
CA MET A 1 34.36 12.30 -27.75
C MET A 1 33.66 11.57 -26.61
N ASN A 2 33.85 12.01 -25.36
CA ASN A 2 33.14 11.45 -24.21
C ASN A 2 31.71 11.99 -24.24
N GLN A 3 30.75 11.18 -24.66
CA GLN A 3 29.35 11.49 -24.44
C GLN A 3 29.11 11.39 -22.93
N THR A 4 28.84 12.53 -22.29
CA THR A 4 28.38 12.58 -20.90
C THR A 4 27.02 11.88 -20.85
N ARG A 5 27.01 10.61 -20.45
CA ARG A 5 25.79 9.79 -20.41
C ARG A 5 24.94 10.26 -19.24
N THR A 6 23.79 10.86 -19.53
CA THR A 6 22.85 11.27 -18.49
C THR A 6 22.29 10.03 -17.79
N PRO A 7 22.43 9.91 -16.47
CA PRO A 7 21.80 8.84 -15.72
C PRO A 7 20.27 8.97 -15.74
N ILE A 8 19.57 7.88 -16.04
CA ILE A 8 18.11 7.75 -15.98
C ILE A 8 17.71 7.23 -14.61
N ARG A 9 16.68 7.81 -14.02
CA ARG A 9 16.05 7.26 -12.81
C ARG A 9 14.93 6.32 -13.23
N TYR A 10 14.83 5.17 -12.58
CA TYR A 10 13.77 4.19 -12.84
C TYR A 10 13.10 3.77 -11.55
N ALA A 11 11.91 3.20 -11.68
CA ALA A 11 11.22 2.54 -10.59
C ALA A 11 10.43 1.34 -11.13
N LEU A 12 10.45 0.25 -10.35
CA LEU A 12 9.64 -0.92 -10.56
C LEU A 12 8.46 -0.87 -9.61
N TYR A 13 7.30 -1.16 -10.16
CA TYR A 13 6.09 -1.31 -9.38
C TYR A 13 5.64 -2.77 -9.40
N SER A 14 4.86 -3.15 -8.42
CA SER A 14 4.04 -4.35 -8.46
C SER A 14 2.75 -4.09 -9.27
N PRO A 15 2.02 -5.13 -9.71
CA PRO A 15 0.74 -4.95 -10.42
C PRO A 15 -0.30 -4.10 -9.67
N ASP A 16 -0.28 -4.12 -8.33
CA ASP A 16 -1.13 -3.30 -7.44
C ASP A 16 -0.60 -1.86 -7.24
N GLY A 17 0.49 -1.49 -7.91
CA GLY A 17 1.05 -0.14 -7.93
C GLY A 17 1.96 0.20 -6.74
N LYS A 18 2.45 -0.78 -5.97
CA LYS A 18 3.46 -0.53 -4.91
C LYS A 18 4.82 -0.36 -5.55
N LEU A 19 5.60 0.61 -5.07
CA LEU A 19 7.00 0.71 -5.43
C LEU A 19 7.77 -0.50 -4.86
N ILE A 20 8.27 -1.36 -5.74
CA ILE A 20 9.14 -2.49 -5.37
C ILE A 20 10.59 -2.01 -5.26
N GLN A 21 11.04 -1.23 -6.25
CA GLN A 21 12.43 -0.80 -6.36
C GLN A 21 12.50 0.53 -7.09
N HIS A 22 13.49 1.36 -6.75
CA HIS A 22 13.84 2.52 -7.55
C HIS A 22 15.35 2.69 -7.58
N GLY A 23 15.86 3.30 -8.63
CA GLY A 23 17.30 3.41 -8.82
C GLY A 23 17.68 4.38 -9.92
N THR A 24 18.97 4.41 -10.20
CA THR A 24 19.56 5.21 -11.27
C THR A 24 20.42 4.29 -12.14
N CYS A 25 20.26 4.36 -13.45
CA CYS A 25 20.99 3.53 -14.42
C CYS A 25 21.32 4.33 -15.69
N HIS A 26 22.14 3.76 -16.58
CA HIS A 26 22.47 4.40 -17.86
C HIS A 26 21.53 3.91 -18.98
N GLN A 27 21.31 4.72 -20.03
CA GLN A 27 20.40 4.40 -21.14
C GLN A 27 20.54 2.97 -21.70
N GLU A 28 21.77 2.53 -21.95
CA GLU A 28 22.09 1.18 -22.46
C GLU A 28 21.70 0.04 -21.50
N THR A 29 21.57 0.33 -20.20
CA THR A 29 21.14 -0.66 -19.21
C THR A 29 19.62 -0.76 -19.11
N VAL A 30 18.87 0.29 -19.48
CA VAL A 30 17.40 0.29 -19.41
C VAL A 30 16.81 -0.74 -20.36
N GLU A 31 17.30 -0.83 -21.59
CA GLU A 31 16.83 -1.83 -22.58
C GLU A 31 17.08 -3.26 -22.10
N ASN A 32 18.26 -3.50 -21.52
CA ASN A 32 18.61 -4.79 -20.93
C ASN A 32 17.73 -5.13 -19.71
N TYR A 33 17.41 -4.15 -18.86
CA TYR A 33 16.50 -4.35 -17.73
C TYR A 33 15.06 -4.62 -18.19
N ARG A 34 14.56 -3.92 -19.21
CA ARG A 34 13.23 -4.19 -19.80
C ARG A 34 13.15 -5.62 -20.35
N ALA A 35 14.18 -6.06 -21.07
CA ALA A 35 14.25 -7.40 -21.63
C ALA A 35 14.40 -8.49 -20.56
N MET A 36 15.23 -8.27 -19.54
CA MET A 36 15.45 -9.21 -18.43
C MET A 36 14.24 -9.35 -17.50
N ALA A 37 13.54 -8.24 -17.22
CA ALA A 37 12.40 -8.26 -16.33
C ALA A 37 11.19 -9.01 -16.93
N GLY A 38 11.14 -9.20 -18.26
CA GLY A 38 10.08 -9.95 -18.96
C GLY A 38 8.67 -9.47 -18.63
N SER A 39 8.55 -8.24 -18.13
CA SER A 39 7.44 -7.82 -17.28
C SER A 39 6.77 -6.60 -17.89
N ASN A 40 5.46 -6.68 -18.07
CA ASN A 40 4.57 -5.58 -18.43
C ASN A 40 4.46 -4.51 -17.31
N ILE A 41 5.37 -4.53 -16.32
CA ILE A 41 5.30 -3.80 -15.05
C ILE A 41 6.59 -2.96 -14.86
N PHE A 42 7.09 -2.37 -15.95
CA PHE A 42 8.18 -1.40 -15.92
C PHE A 42 7.66 -0.04 -16.38
N ALA A 43 7.69 0.96 -15.50
CA ALA A 43 7.40 2.35 -15.85
C ALA A 43 8.70 3.15 -15.74
N GLU A 44 9.12 3.76 -16.84
CA GLU A 44 10.18 4.77 -16.79
C GLU A 44 9.60 6.03 -16.14
N ILE A 45 10.16 6.45 -15.01
CA ILE A 45 9.63 7.59 -14.27
C ILE A 45 10.51 8.80 -14.55
N PRO A 46 9.95 9.89 -15.11
CA PRO A 46 10.65 11.16 -15.21
C PRO A 46 11.25 11.58 -13.85
N PRO A 47 12.47 12.14 -13.84
CA PRO A 47 13.29 12.33 -12.63
C PRO A 47 12.65 13.19 -11.52
N ASN A 48 11.52 13.84 -11.78
CA ASN A 48 10.76 14.69 -10.86
C ASN A 48 9.63 13.98 -10.10
N LEU A 49 9.33 12.69 -10.35
CA LEU A 49 8.10 12.07 -9.85
C LEU A 49 8.28 11.05 -8.71
N VAL A 50 9.50 10.56 -8.43
CA VAL A 50 9.70 9.55 -7.36
C VAL A 50 9.65 10.18 -5.96
N ALA A 51 8.46 10.46 -5.46
CA ALA A 51 8.21 10.63 -4.04
C ALA A 51 7.91 9.25 -3.43
N ALA A 52 8.62 8.89 -2.37
CA ALA A 52 8.30 7.69 -1.60
C ALA A 52 6.85 7.84 -1.09
N ARG A 53 5.99 6.85 -1.38
CA ARG A 53 4.54 6.77 -1.04
C ARG A 53 3.54 7.28 -2.08
N THR A 54 3.90 7.36 -3.35
CA THR A 54 2.92 7.65 -4.41
C THR A 54 2.45 6.35 -5.06
N TRP A 55 1.14 6.15 -5.13
CA TRP A 55 0.53 5.09 -5.94
C TRP A 55 0.56 5.52 -7.40
N TYR A 56 0.81 4.58 -8.32
CA TYR A 56 0.90 4.86 -9.74
C TYR A 56 -0.12 4.06 -10.52
N ASP A 57 -0.78 4.73 -11.46
CA ASP A 57 -1.46 4.05 -12.54
C ASP A 57 -0.42 3.60 -13.56
N LEU A 58 -0.29 2.29 -13.76
CA LEU A 58 0.72 1.73 -14.66
C LEU A 58 0.38 1.91 -16.14
N ALA A 59 -0.90 2.06 -16.48
CA ALA A 59 -1.32 2.34 -17.85
C ALA A 59 -1.06 3.80 -18.22
N GLU A 60 -1.26 4.72 -17.27
CA GLU A 60 -1.11 6.16 -17.50
C GLU A 60 0.28 6.68 -17.13
N GLN A 61 1.08 5.89 -16.41
CA GLN A 61 2.39 6.27 -15.84
C GLN A 61 2.34 7.57 -15.02
N THR A 62 1.19 7.87 -14.43
CA THR A 62 1.00 9.07 -13.61
C THR A 62 0.87 8.71 -12.13
N PRO A 63 1.49 9.50 -11.23
CA PRO A 63 1.20 9.38 -9.82
C PRO A 63 -0.25 9.77 -9.56
N LYS A 64 -0.95 8.93 -8.81
CA LYS A 64 -2.29 9.22 -8.30
C LYS A 64 -2.21 9.49 -6.81
N ALA A 65 -2.92 10.53 -6.38
CA ALA A 65 -3.03 10.86 -4.97
C ALA A 65 -3.72 9.69 -4.26
N GLN A 66 -3.14 9.24 -3.14
CA GLN A 66 -3.83 8.31 -2.26
C GLN A 66 -5.07 8.99 -1.69
N THR A 67 -6.16 8.24 -1.59
CA THR A 67 -7.42 8.75 -1.02
C THR A 67 -7.55 8.33 0.44
N ALA A 68 -8.45 8.96 1.20
CA ALA A 68 -8.75 8.46 2.55
C ALA A 68 -9.51 7.13 2.44
N PHE A 69 -9.31 6.22 3.40
CA PHE A 69 -10.20 5.08 3.55
C PHE A 69 -11.64 5.55 3.76
N GLN A 70 -12.60 4.85 3.17
CA GLN A 70 -14.03 4.98 3.42
C GLN A 70 -14.50 3.63 3.94
N PHE A 71 -14.87 3.53 5.21
CA PHE A 71 -15.28 2.27 5.85
C PHE A 71 -16.28 2.57 6.97
N THR A 72 -16.98 1.53 7.39
CA THR A 72 -17.87 1.54 8.55
C THR A 72 -17.31 0.63 9.62
N GLN A 73 -17.36 1.08 10.87
CA GLN A 73 -17.04 0.28 12.04
C GLN A 73 -18.32 0.06 12.84
N SER A 74 -18.62 -1.18 13.23
CA SER A 74 -19.85 -1.51 13.96
C SER A 74 -19.92 -0.83 15.33
N ALA A 75 -18.77 -0.72 16.02
CA ALA A 75 -18.66 -0.01 17.29
C ALA A 75 -17.21 0.43 17.58
N SER A 76 -17.03 1.60 18.19
CA SER A 76 -15.74 2.09 18.71
C SER A 76 -15.37 1.51 20.09
N SER A 77 -16.32 0.83 20.73
CA SER A 77 -16.09 0.08 21.96
C SER A 77 -16.95 -1.18 22.02
N ALA A 78 -16.48 -2.23 22.69
CA ALA A 78 -17.20 -3.50 22.82
C ALA A 78 -16.82 -4.22 24.13
N ALA A 79 -17.69 -5.11 24.61
CA ALA A 79 -17.34 -5.97 25.74
C ALA A 79 -16.31 -7.05 25.32
N VAL A 80 -15.55 -7.58 26.28
CA VAL A 80 -14.70 -8.76 26.03
C VAL A 80 -15.53 -9.89 25.42
N GLY A 81 -15.03 -10.48 24.33
CA GLY A 81 -15.72 -11.54 23.59
C GLY A 81 -16.84 -11.07 22.65
N GLN A 82 -17.13 -9.76 22.57
CA GLN A 82 -17.97 -9.21 21.51
C GLN A 82 -17.17 -8.90 20.25
N GLU A 83 -17.81 -9.13 19.12
CA GLU A 83 -17.24 -8.91 17.81
C GLU A 83 -17.39 -7.44 17.36
N VAL A 84 -16.31 -6.89 16.82
CA VAL A 84 -16.29 -5.62 16.11
C VAL A 84 -16.06 -5.89 14.64
N ILE A 85 -16.93 -5.33 13.80
CA ILE A 85 -16.91 -5.51 12.35
C ILE A 85 -16.44 -4.20 11.72
N ILE A 86 -15.44 -4.30 10.86
CA ILE A 86 -14.98 -3.20 9.99
C ILE A 86 -15.35 -3.59 8.57
N SER A 87 -16.20 -2.81 7.89
CA SER A 87 -16.72 -3.14 6.55
C SER A 87 -16.51 -2.00 5.56
N GLY A 88 -16.55 -2.34 4.27
CA GLY A 88 -16.26 -1.39 3.18
C GLY A 88 -14.78 -1.16 2.95
N LEU A 89 -13.93 -2.07 3.45
CA LEU A 89 -12.50 -2.02 3.17
C LEU A 89 -12.25 -2.39 1.70
N PRO A 90 -11.35 -1.68 1.00
CA PRO A 90 -10.87 -2.12 -0.30
C PRO A 90 -10.21 -3.51 -0.21
N ALA A 91 -10.47 -4.36 -1.19
CA ALA A 91 -9.82 -5.67 -1.28
C ALA A 91 -8.29 -5.49 -1.41
N GLY A 92 -7.53 -6.28 -0.66
CA GLY A 92 -6.08 -6.14 -0.51
C GLY A 92 -5.65 -5.21 0.62
N THR A 93 -6.57 -4.76 1.47
CA THR A 93 -6.23 -3.99 2.69
C THR A 93 -5.51 -4.89 3.68
N ALA A 94 -4.34 -4.46 4.15
CA ALA A 94 -3.62 -5.10 5.24
C ALA A 94 -4.08 -4.48 6.57
N MET A 95 -4.72 -5.28 7.41
CA MET A 95 -5.11 -4.91 8.77
C MET A 95 -4.09 -5.45 9.76
N THR A 96 -3.52 -4.59 10.62
CA THR A 96 -2.53 -4.98 11.62
C THR A 96 -3.00 -4.61 13.03
N ILE A 97 -2.95 -5.57 13.95
CA ILE A 97 -3.32 -5.43 15.36
C ILE A 97 -2.24 -6.12 16.19
N ASP A 98 -1.62 -5.42 17.14
CA ASP A 98 -0.57 -5.97 18.02
C ASP A 98 0.57 -6.71 17.28
N GLY A 99 0.88 -6.26 16.06
CA GLY A 99 1.91 -6.85 15.21
C GLY A 99 1.46 -8.07 14.40
N PHE A 100 0.23 -8.55 14.59
CA PHE A 100 -0.38 -9.54 13.70
C PHE A 100 -1.04 -8.84 12.51
N THR A 101 -0.70 -9.25 11.29
CA THR A 101 -1.25 -8.68 10.06
C THR A 101 -2.11 -9.71 9.34
N GLN A 102 -3.33 -9.31 8.97
CA GLN A 102 -4.25 -10.05 8.12
C GLN A 102 -4.51 -9.28 6.83
N LEU A 103 -4.60 -10.00 5.71
CA LEU A 103 -5.05 -9.43 4.44
C LEU A 103 -6.57 -9.58 4.32
N ILE A 104 -7.24 -8.49 3.98
CA ILE A 104 -8.70 -8.44 3.79
C ILE A 104 -9.00 -8.54 2.29
N GLU A 105 -9.69 -9.62 1.89
CA GLU A 105 -9.98 -9.91 0.48
C GLU A 105 -11.45 -9.65 0.11
N ASP A 106 -12.36 -9.81 1.06
CA ASP A 106 -13.82 -9.69 0.88
C ASP A 106 -14.38 -8.31 1.24
N GLY A 107 -13.52 -7.43 1.77
CA GLY A 107 -13.85 -6.06 2.15
C GLY A 107 -14.40 -5.90 3.56
N SER A 108 -14.31 -6.93 4.40
CA SER A 108 -14.66 -6.86 5.81
C SER A 108 -13.66 -7.58 6.72
N ALA A 109 -13.56 -7.10 7.95
CA ALA A 109 -12.81 -7.75 9.01
C ALA A 109 -13.71 -7.91 10.23
N GLU A 110 -13.72 -9.11 10.78
CA GLU A 110 -14.41 -9.48 12.01
C GLU A 110 -13.36 -9.72 13.10
N ILE A 111 -13.43 -8.97 14.20
CA ILE A 111 -12.39 -8.93 15.22
C ILE A 111 -13.02 -9.15 16.59
N THR A 112 -12.50 -10.11 17.35
CA THR A 112 -12.90 -10.35 18.74
C THR A 112 -11.67 -10.28 19.65
N PHE A 113 -11.83 -9.63 20.81
CA PHE A 113 -10.76 -9.46 21.78
C PHE A 113 -11.04 -10.23 23.06
N GLU A 114 -10.01 -10.91 23.58
CA GLU A 114 -10.09 -11.73 24.79
C GLU A 114 -9.78 -10.97 26.08
N ARG A 115 -9.32 -9.72 25.98
CA ARG A 115 -8.91 -8.91 27.13
C ARG A 115 -9.40 -7.47 26.98
N ALA A 116 -9.70 -6.85 28.11
CA ALA A 116 -10.01 -5.43 28.16
C ALA A 116 -8.75 -4.60 27.87
N GLY A 117 -8.93 -3.46 27.20
CA GLY A 117 -7.84 -2.59 26.78
C GLY A 117 -8.19 -1.73 25.58
N ILE A 118 -7.28 -0.85 25.19
CA ILE A 118 -7.40 -0.06 23.95
C ILE A 118 -6.51 -0.70 22.90
N TYR A 119 -7.12 -1.16 21.81
CA TYR A 119 -6.43 -1.79 20.69
C TYR A 119 -6.30 -0.82 19.53
N ARG A 120 -5.09 -0.73 18.97
CA ARG A 120 -4.81 0.06 17.77
C ARG A 120 -4.84 -0.83 16.55
N VAL A 121 -5.78 -0.56 15.66
CA VAL A 121 -5.92 -1.26 14.38
C VAL A 121 -5.36 -0.35 13.29
N LYS A 122 -4.29 -0.81 12.64
CA LYS A 122 -3.69 -0.13 11.49
C LYS A 122 -4.23 -0.74 10.20
N LEU A 123 -4.75 0.11 9.32
CA LEU A 123 -5.20 -0.22 7.98
C LEU A 123 -4.19 0.36 6.96
N ASP A 124 -3.66 -0.50 6.10
CA ASP A 124 -2.71 -0.12 5.05
C ASP A 124 -3.19 -0.64 3.70
N HIS A 125 -3.16 0.22 2.69
CA HIS A 125 -3.55 -0.12 1.32
C HIS A 125 -2.80 0.79 0.35
N THR A 126 -2.50 0.29 -0.85
CA THR A 126 -1.70 1.02 -1.84
C THR A 126 -2.35 2.32 -2.29
N GLN A 127 -3.65 2.25 -2.55
CA GLN A 127 -4.46 3.37 -3.05
C GLN A 127 -4.98 4.31 -1.96
N HIS A 128 -4.81 3.97 -0.67
CA HIS A 128 -5.36 4.74 0.43
C HIS A 128 -4.29 5.18 1.42
N LEU A 129 -4.48 6.37 2.00
CA LEU A 129 -3.64 6.85 3.09
C LEU A 129 -3.81 5.90 4.28
N ALA A 130 -2.70 5.39 4.80
CA ALA A 130 -2.71 4.53 5.99
C ALA A 130 -3.54 5.16 7.11
N LYS A 131 -4.37 4.36 7.75
CA LYS A 131 -5.31 4.79 8.78
C LYS A 131 -5.09 3.98 10.04
N GLU A 132 -5.08 4.65 11.18
CA GLU A 132 -5.14 4.01 12.49
C GLU A 132 -6.48 4.34 13.14
N ILE A 133 -7.09 3.33 13.77
CA ILE A 133 -8.27 3.46 14.61
C ILE A 133 -8.02 2.82 15.96
N GLU A 134 -8.74 3.28 16.97
CA GLU A 134 -8.72 2.71 18.31
C GLU A 134 -10.06 2.01 18.60
N ILE A 135 -9.97 0.84 19.23
CA ILE A 135 -11.13 0.07 19.71
C ILE A 135 -10.95 -0.14 21.20
N GLU A 136 -11.89 0.37 22.00
CA GLU A 136 -11.88 0.17 23.45
C GLU A 136 -12.66 -1.10 23.83
N ILE A 137 -12.00 -2.02 24.52
CA ILE A 137 -12.61 -3.25 25.01
C ILE A 137 -12.76 -3.15 26.52
N TYR A 138 -14.00 -3.27 27.01
CA TYR A 138 -14.32 -3.23 28.44
C TYR A 138 -14.69 -4.62 28.97
N GLY A 139 -14.41 -4.84 30.25
CA GLY A 139 -14.66 -6.10 30.97
C GLY A 139 -16.02 -6.15 31.64
#